data_AF-A0A848XMF8-F1
#
_entry.id   AF-A0A848XMF8-F1
#
_cell.length_a   1.000
_cell.length_b   1.000
_cell.length_c   1.000
_cell.angle_alpha   90.00
_cell.angle_beta   90.00
_cell.angle_gamma   90.00
#
_symmetry.space_group_name_H-M   'P 1'
#
loop_
_entity.id
_entity.type
_entity.pdbx_description
1 polymer ?
#
loop_
_entity_poly.entity_id
_entity_poly.type
_entity_poly.pdbx_seq_one_letter_code
_entity_poly.pdbx_strand_id
1 'polypeptide(L)'
;MVNQSEDLTPQERREFEALATELDPPIELEDQVVSALQRRGLLDREVRGGPSIGFGARALALAACVACLVVGIGVGRTTVQPGLPRASFILFLHEGPEFEPFSDANFADRFSDYNRWIAGTRGSGHFITGEQLDGTGRVVLPGGATPRVEERVPVAADGDMLGMFFIRAQDYEEAMKVAMTL
;
A
#
# COMPACT_ATOMS: atom_id res chain seq x y z
N MET A 1 -21.14 -12.43 11.13
CA MET A 1 -19.77 -12.35 11.68
C MET A 1 -19.30 -13.77 11.86
N VAL A 2 -18.53 -14.29 10.90
CA VAL A 2 -17.90 -15.62 11.02
C VAL A 2 -16.62 -15.41 11.81
N ASN A 3 -16.51 -16.08 12.96
CA ASN A 3 -15.35 -16.00 13.82
C ASN A 3 -14.24 -16.84 13.15
N GLN A 4 -13.28 -16.19 12.49
CA GLN A 4 -12.20 -16.84 11.72
C GLN A 4 -11.24 -17.70 12.58
N SER A 5 -11.53 -17.89 13.86
CA SER A 5 -10.73 -18.70 14.78
C SER A 5 -11.16 -20.18 14.83
N GLU A 6 -12.20 -20.59 14.09
CA GLU A 6 -12.68 -21.98 14.05
C GLU A 6 -12.02 -22.89 13.00
N ASP A 7 -11.34 -22.34 11.99
CA ASP A 7 -10.73 -23.14 10.90
C ASP A 7 -9.22 -23.37 11.04
N LEU A 8 -8.61 -23.02 12.18
CA LEU A 8 -7.19 -23.35 12.41
C LEU A 8 -7.05 -24.82 12.80
N THR A 9 -6.27 -25.56 12.00
CA THR A 9 -5.88 -26.93 12.35
C THR A 9 -5.13 -26.96 13.69
N PRO A 10 -5.10 -28.10 14.40
CA PRO A 10 -4.36 -28.22 15.66
C PRO A 10 -2.85 -27.94 15.54
N GLN A 11 -2.31 -27.98 14.33
CA GLN A 11 -0.93 -27.62 14.05
C GLN A 11 -0.77 -26.11 13.88
N GLU A 12 -1.60 -25.47 13.05
CA GLU A 12 -1.56 -24.01 12.84
C GLU A 12 -1.82 -23.24 14.14
N ARG A 13 -2.73 -23.75 15.00
CA ARG A 13 -2.96 -23.15 16.32
C ARG A 13 -1.69 -23.12 17.18
N ARG A 14 -0.90 -24.19 17.15
CA ARG A 14 0.37 -24.27 17.90
C ARG A 14 1.44 -23.37 17.30
N GLU A 15 1.50 -23.26 15.98
CA GLU A 15 2.42 -22.34 15.30
C GLU A 15 2.04 -20.87 15.55
N PHE A 16 0.74 -20.56 15.58
CA PHE A 16 0.23 -19.22 15.87
C PHE A 16 0.42 -18.82 17.34
N GLU A 17 0.22 -19.75 18.27
CA GLU A 17 0.54 -19.56 19.69
C GLU A 17 2.07 -19.44 19.93
N ALA A 18 2.89 -19.99 19.02
CA ALA A 18 4.34 -19.86 19.06
C ALA A 18 4.88 -18.56 18.43
N LEU A 19 4.05 -17.81 17.69
CA LEU A 19 4.41 -16.47 17.25
C LEU A 19 4.57 -15.59 18.49
N ALA A 20 5.75 -14.97 18.64
CA ALA A 20 6.03 -14.09 19.76
C ALA A 20 4.94 -13.01 19.84
N THR A 21 4.24 -12.98 20.98
CA THR A 21 3.33 -11.90 21.31
C THR A 21 4.10 -10.59 21.19
N GLU A 22 3.52 -9.61 20.52
CA GLU A 22 4.07 -8.26 20.40
C GLU A 22 4.43 -7.80 21.83
N LEU A 23 5.73 -7.77 22.11
CA LEU A 23 6.22 -7.37 23.42
C LEU A 23 6.01 -5.88 23.52
N ASP A 24 5.21 -5.46 24.51
CA ASP A 24 5.14 -4.05 24.86
C ASP A 24 6.58 -3.55 25.04
N PRO A 25 6.98 -2.50 24.30
CA PRO A 25 8.35 -2.04 24.36
C PRO A 25 8.69 -1.63 25.80
N PRO A 26 9.89 -1.95 26.29
CA PRO A 26 10.35 -1.52 27.61
C PRO A 26 10.22 0.00 27.75
N ILE A 27 9.69 0.48 28.88
CA ILE A 27 9.46 1.91 29.15
C ILE A 27 10.76 2.73 29.03
N GLU A 28 11.90 2.08 29.24
CA GLU A 28 13.23 2.66 29.08
C GLU A 28 13.55 3.08 27.63
N LEU A 29 12.92 2.45 26.61
CA LEU A 29 13.05 2.88 25.22
C LEU A 29 12.29 4.18 24.95
N GLU A 30 11.12 4.36 25.57
CA GLU A 30 10.38 5.60 25.47
C GLU A 30 11.21 6.75 26.05
N ASP A 31 11.78 6.56 27.25
CA ASP A 31 12.64 7.55 27.90
C ASP A 31 13.88 7.89 27.06
N GLN A 32 14.48 6.89 26.39
CA GLN A 32 15.62 7.08 25.49
C GLN A 32 15.24 7.89 24.24
N VAL A 33 14.08 7.61 23.65
CA VAL A 33 13.57 8.35 22.48
C VAL A 33 13.25 9.79 22.87
N VAL A 34 12.53 10.00 23.99
CA VAL A 34 12.20 11.34 24.51
C VAL A 34 13.48 12.12 24.80
N SER A 35 14.45 11.51 25.48
CA SER A 35 15.75 12.15 25.78
C SER A 35 16.58 12.44 24.53
N ALA A 36 16.53 11.58 23.51
CA ALA A 36 17.19 11.81 22.23
C ALA A 36 16.55 12.98 21.46
N LEU A 37 15.22 13.09 21.49
CA LEU A 37 14.48 14.18 20.85
C LEU A 37 14.65 15.52 21.60
N GLN A 38 14.72 15.51 22.94
CA GLN A 38 15.06 16.69 23.74
C GLN A 38 16.48 17.18 23.47
N ARG A 39 17.47 16.29 23.45
CA ARG A 39 18.88 16.66 23.11
C ARG A 39 19.02 17.25 21.70
N ARG A 40 18.11 16.91 20.79
CA ARG A 40 18.05 17.47 19.43
C ARG A 40 17.28 18.80 19.35
N GLY A 41 16.76 19.31 20.47
CA GLY A 41 15.95 20.53 20.51
C GLY A 41 14.58 20.37 19.84
N LEU A 42 14.14 19.15 19.53
CA LEU A 42 12.84 18.90 18.89
C LEU A 42 11.69 18.88 19.89
N LEU A 43 12.00 18.60 21.16
CA LEU A 43 11.06 18.62 22.28
C LEU A 43 11.32 19.76 23.27
N ASP A 44 12.23 20.69 22.95
CA ASP A 44 12.36 21.92 23.72
C ASP A 44 11.11 22.75 23.51
N ARG A 45 10.14 22.49 24.38
CA ARG A 45 9.05 23.40 24.69
C ARG A 45 9.63 24.53 25.53
N GLU A 46 10.59 25.25 24.96
CA GLU A 46 10.85 26.62 25.39
C GLU A 46 9.57 27.40 25.11
N VAL A 47 8.70 27.45 26.12
CA VAL A 47 7.84 28.61 26.33
C VAL A 47 8.77 29.76 26.73
N ARG A 48 9.72 30.11 25.86
CA ARG A 48 10.38 31.40 25.88
C ARG A 48 9.24 32.39 25.76
N GLY A 49 9.07 33.20 26.80
CA GLY A 49 8.02 34.20 26.91
C GLY A 49 7.98 35.07 25.67
N GLY A 50 7.19 34.62 24.69
CA GLY A 50 6.92 35.38 23.49
C GLY A 50 6.29 36.71 23.89
N PRO A 51 6.50 37.78 23.10
CA PRO A 51 5.92 39.09 23.37
C PRO A 51 4.45 38.90 23.69
N SER A 52 3.98 39.49 24.80
CA SER A 52 2.63 39.28 25.31
C SER A 52 1.62 39.59 24.21
N ILE A 53 1.18 38.53 23.51
CA ILE A 53 0.24 38.63 22.42
C ILE A 53 -1.05 39.12 23.06
N GLY A 54 -1.44 40.37 22.75
CA GLY A 54 -2.63 41.00 23.30
C GLY A 54 -3.85 40.11 23.11
N PHE A 55 -4.85 40.26 23.98
CA PHE A 55 -6.03 39.39 24.04
C PHE A 55 -6.69 39.16 22.66
N GLY A 56 -6.66 40.17 21.79
CA GLY A 56 -7.17 40.08 20.41
C GLY A 56 -6.42 39.10 19.51
N ALA A 57 -5.09 39.00 19.61
CA ALA A 57 -4.32 38.08 18.78
C ALA A 57 -4.36 36.63 19.29
N ARG A 58 -4.66 36.41 20.59
CA ARG A 58 -5.02 35.07 21.09
C ARG A 58 -6.37 34.60 20.55
N ALA A 59 -7.35 35.49 20.49
CA ALA A 59 -8.66 35.19 19.91
C ALA A 59 -8.54 34.87 18.41
N LEU A 60 -7.71 35.60 17.67
CA LEU A 60 -7.44 35.35 16.26
C LEU A 60 -6.79 33.97 16.02
N ALA A 61 -5.78 33.62 16.84
CA ALA A 61 -5.12 32.32 16.73
C ALA A 61 -6.10 31.16 17.01
N LEU A 62 -6.96 31.31 18.03
CA LEU A 62 -7.98 30.32 18.35
C LEU A 62 -9.00 30.16 17.21
N ALA A 63 -9.44 31.29 16.62
CA ALA A 63 -10.33 31.29 15.47
C ALA A 63 -9.69 30.62 14.24
N ALA A 64 -8.39 30.86 13.99
CA ALA A 64 -7.65 30.20 12.92
C ALA A 64 -7.54 28.68 13.15
N CYS A 65 -7.25 28.24 14.38
CA CYS A 65 -7.22 26.80 14.71
C CYS A 65 -8.58 26.14 14.49
N VAL A 66 -9.68 26.79 14.93
CA VAL A 66 -11.04 26.29 14.72
C VAL A 66 -11.37 26.26 13.22
N ALA A 67 -11.00 27.29 12.46
CA ALA A 67 -11.20 27.32 11.01
C ALA A 67 -10.44 26.19 10.31
N CYS A 68 -9.16 25.99 10.64
CA CYS A 68 -8.36 24.87 10.11
C CYS A 68 -8.95 23.51 10.49
N LEU A 69 -9.46 23.36 11.72
CA LEU A 69 -10.12 22.12 12.16
C LEU A 69 -11.40 21.86 11.37
N VAL A 70 -12.25 22.88 11.17
CA VAL A 70 -13.50 22.76 10.41
C VAL A 70 -13.22 22.44 8.94
N VAL A 71 -12.24 23.11 8.33
CA VAL A 71 -11.79 22.81 6.95
C VAL A 71 -11.23 21.39 6.88
N GLY A 72 -10.40 20.98 7.83
CA GLY A 72 -9.85 19.62 7.92
C GLY A 72 -10.94 18.57 8.07
N ILE A 73 -11.95 18.79 8.91
CA ILE A 73 -13.10 17.89 9.07
C ILE A 73 -13.94 17.84 7.79
N GLY A 74 -14.16 18.98 7.13
CA GLY A 74 -14.88 19.04 5.85
C GLY A 74 -14.19 18.23 4.76
N VAL A 75 -12.87 18.39 4.63
CA VAL A 75 -12.04 17.63 3.66
C VAL A 75 -11.95 16.15 4.04
N GLY A 76 -11.85 15.83 5.33
CA GLY A 76 -11.76 14.44 5.81
C GLY A 76 -13.09 13.66 5.71
N ARG A 77 -14.22 14.36 5.77
CA ARG A 77 -15.55 13.72 5.64
C ARG A 77 -15.93 13.33 4.22
N THR A 78 -15.39 14.02 3.22
CA THR A 78 -15.64 13.65 1.82
C THR A 78 -14.81 12.46 1.35
N THR A 79 -13.79 12.05 2.11
CA THR A 79 -12.83 11.01 1.70
C THR A 79 -13.09 9.63 2.28
N VAL A 80 -13.96 9.48 3.28
CA VAL A 80 -14.22 8.18 3.92
C VAL A 80 -15.71 7.84 3.83
N GLN A 81 -16.17 7.47 2.63
CA GLN A 81 -17.32 6.58 2.56
C GLN A 81 -16.85 5.21 3.06
N PRO A 82 -17.52 4.60 4.06
CA PRO A 82 -17.30 3.19 4.37
C PRO A 82 -17.77 2.39 3.16
N GLY A 83 -16.84 2.13 2.25
CA GLY A 83 -17.07 1.29 1.10
C GLY A 83 -17.42 -0.11 1.57
N LEU A 84 -18.33 -0.76 0.85
CA LEU A 84 -18.51 -2.21 0.97
C LEU A 84 -17.13 -2.89 0.95
N PRO A 85 -16.94 -4.01 1.69
CA PRO A 85 -15.67 -4.73 1.67
C PRO A 85 -15.31 -5.05 0.22
N ARG A 86 -14.24 -4.40 -0.28
CA ARG A 86 -13.73 -4.63 -1.63
C ARG A 86 -12.81 -5.84 -1.57
N ALA A 87 -13.01 -6.78 -2.48
CA ALA A 87 -12.08 -7.88 -2.69
C ALA A 87 -10.79 -7.36 -3.35
N SER A 88 -9.67 -8.01 -3.02
CA SER A 88 -8.38 -7.75 -3.64
C SER A 88 -8.18 -8.75 -4.77
N PHE A 89 -7.78 -8.27 -5.95
CA PHE A 89 -7.48 -9.10 -7.11
C PHE A 89 -6.05 -8.85 -7.58
N ILE A 90 -5.44 -9.87 -8.17
CA ILE A 90 -4.15 -9.78 -8.84
C ILE A 90 -4.39 -9.92 -10.33
N LEU A 91 -3.94 -8.94 -11.11
CA LEU A 91 -3.94 -8.98 -12.57
C LEU A 91 -2.53 -9.31 -13.03
N PHE A 92 -2.38 -10.38 -13.81
CA PHE A 92 -1.12 -10.75 -14.44
C PHE A 92 -1.13 -10.29 -15.91
N LEU A 93 -0.05 -9.65 -16.34
CA LEU A 93 0.12 -9.19 -17.71
C LEU A 93 0.95 -10.23 -18.45
N HIS A 94 0.38 -10.76 -19.53
CA HIS A 94 1.04 -11.73 -20.39
C HIS A 94 1.15 -11.19 -21.81
N GLU A 95 2.26 -11.49 -22.47
CA GLU A 95 2.38 -11.31 -23.92
C GLU A 95 1.60 -12.41 -24.64
N GLY A 96 0.51 -12.04 -25.33
CA GLY A 96 -0.18 -12.98 -26.20
C GLY A 96 0.66 -13.32 -27.44
N PRO A 97 0.29 -14.37 -28.20
CA PRO A 97 1.00 -14.75 -29.42
C PRO A 97 0.98 -13.67 -30.52
N GLU A 98 0.02 -12.75 -30.45
CA GLU A 98 -0.12 -11.58 -31.34
C GLU A 98 0.72 -10.37 -30.87
N PHE A 99 1.49 -10.52 -29.78
CA PHE A 99 2.30 -9.43 -29.25
C PHE A 99 3.51 -9.18 -30.16
N GLU A 100 3.55 -8.01 -30.78
CA GLU A 100 4.72 -7.54 -31.52
C GLU A 100 5.62 -6.72 -30.58
N PRO A 101 6.91 -7.10 -30.41
CA PRO A 101 7.85 -6.32 -29.63
C PRO A 101 7.89 -4.88 -30.10
N PHE A 102 7.79 -3.94 -29.17
CA PHE A 102 7.75 -2.52 -29.51
C PHE A 102 9.02 -2.10 -30.24
N SER A 103 8.86 -1.40 -31.35
CA SER A 103 9.95 -0.56 -31.87
C SER A 103 10.12 0.66 -30.96
N ASP A 104 11.35 1.18 -30.86
CA ASP A 104 11.66 2.37 -30.05
C ASP A 104 10.74 3.56 -30.35
N ALA A 105 10.26 3.67 -31.60
CA ALA A 105 9.35 4.74 -32.04
C ALA A 105 7.94 4.65 -31.42
N ASN A 106 7.44 3.45 -31.13
CA ASN A 106 6.10 3.22 -30.59
C ASN A 106 6.06 3.09 -29.06
N PHE A 107 7.23 2.94 -28.43
CA PHE A 107 7.35 2.77 -26.98
C PHE A 107 6.81 3.97 -26.19
N ALA A 108 7.15 5.19 -26.62
CA ALA A 108 6.76 6.41 -25.91
C ALA A 108 5.24 6.61 -25.86
N ASP A 109 4.55 6.38 -26.99
CA ASP A 109 3.11 6.57 -27.10
C ASP A 109 2.36 5.56 -26.22
N ARG A 110 2.73 4.28 -26.30
CA ARG A 110 2.15 3.20 -25.48
C ARG A 110 2.44 3.37 -23.99
N PHE A 111 3.65 3.80 -23.64
CA PHE A 111 3.99 4.11 -22.25
C PHE A 111 3.16 5.29 -21.72
N SER A 112 2.83 6.27 -22.57
CA SER A 112 1.94 7.38 -22.19
C SER A 112 0.51 6.91 -21.92
N ASP A 113 -0.02 6.00 -22.74
CA ASP A 113 -1.37 5.45 -22.59
C ASP A 113 -1.46 4.59 -21.33
N TYR A 114 -0.45 3.76 -21.09
CA TYR A 114 -0.32 2.96 -19.87
C TYR A 114 -0.28 3.83 -18.61
N ASN A 115 0.51 4.90 -18.60
CA ASN A 115 0.56 5.83 -17.46
C ASN A 115 -0.77 6.56 -17.26
N ARG A 116 -1.46 6.93 -18.34
CA ARG A 116 -2.79 7.54 -18.29
C ARG A 116 -3.80 6.58 -17.66
N TRP A 117 -3.74 5.31 -18.02
CA TRP A 117 -4.56 4.26 -17.42
C TRP A 117 -4.27 4.07 -15.93
N ILE A 118 -3.00 4.01 -15.52
CA ILE A 118 -2.62 3.93 -14.09
C ILE A 118 -3.18 5.13 -13.32
N ALA A 119 -3.02 6.34 -13.86
CA ALA A 119 -3.50 7.56 -13.23
C ALA A 119 -5.04 7.55 -13.06
N GLY A 120 -5.78 7.11 -14.08
CA GLY A 120 -7.24 6.96 -14.01
C GLY A 120 -7.69 5.91 -12.98
N THR A 121 -6.98 4.79 -12.92
CA THR A 121 -7.29 3.69 -11.98
C THR A 121 -6.98 4.08 -10.53
N ARG A 122 -5.92 4.88 -10.29
CA ARG A 122 -5.64 5.49 -8.99
C ARG A 122 -6.71 6.49 -8.58
N GLY A 123 -7.14 7.36 -9.49
CA GLY A 123 -8.16 8.37 -9.23
C GLY A 123 -9.52 7.79 -8.84
N SER A 124 -9.82 6.57 -9.30
CA SER A 124 -11.07 5.84 -8.96
C SER A 124 -10.97 4.95 -7.72
N GLY A 125 -9.77 4.86 -7.10
CA GLY A 125 -9.53 4.07 -5.89
C GLY A 125 -9.53 2.55 -6.10
N HIS A 126 -9.37 2.09 -7.34
CA HIS A 126 -9.23 0.67 -7.68
C HIS A 126 -7.78 0.20 -7.63
N PHE A 127 -6.80 1.09 -7.77
CA PHE A 127 -5.38 0.72 -7.81
C PHE A 127 -4.75 0.65 -6.40
N ILE A 128 -4.05 -0.45 -6.09
CA ILE A 128 -3.21 -0.56 -4.90
C ILE A 128 -1.74 -0.35 -5.27
N THR A 129 -1.18 -1.26 -6.07
CA THR A 129 0.22 -1.23 -6.50
C THR A 129 0.40 -2.06 -7.77
N GLY A 130 1.54 -1.88 -8.45
CA GLY A 130 1.90 -2.64 -9.64
C GLY A 130 3.40 -2.70 -9.80
N GLU A 131 3.88 -3.79 -10.40
CA GLU A 131 5.30 -4.03 -10.61
C GLU A 131 5.52 -4.59 -12.01
N GLN A 132 6.49 -4.03 -12.71
CA GLN A 132 7.01 -4.57 -13.96
C GLN A 132 8.02 -5.66 -13.62
N LEU A 133 7.93 -6.81 -14.28
CA LEU A 133 8.88 -7.89 -14.12
C LEU A 133 9.98 -7.74 -15.18
N ASP A 134 11.23 -7.97 -14.77
CA ASP A 134 12.42 -7.75 -15.60
C ASP A 134 12.77 -8.96 -16.50
N GLY A 135 11.81 -9.85 -16.72
CA GLY A 135 12.00 -11.09 -17.49
C GLY A 135 12.93 -12.11 -16.81
N THR A 136 13.42 -11.83 -15.60
CA THR A 136 14.21 -12.78 -14.82
C THR A 136 13.32 -13.46 -13.78
N GLY A 137 13.53 -14.77 -13.60
CA GLY A 137 12.70 -15.57 -12.71
C GLY A 137 13.48 -16.75 -12.14
N ARG A 138 13.21 -17.06 -10.87
CA ARG A 138 13.72 -18.25 -10.20
C ARG A 138 12.55 -19.03 -9.64
N VAL A 139 12.51 -20.32 -9.96
CA VAL A 139 11.52 -21.24 -9.40
C VAL A 139 12.15 -21.95 -8.22
N VAL A 140 11.48 -21.85 -7.07
CA VAL A 140 11.87 -22.57 -5.86
C VAL A 140 11.05 -23.86 -5.80
N LEU A 141 11.70 -24.99 -5.99
CA LEU A 141 11.08 -26.30 -5.97
C LEU A 141 11.22 -26.95 -4.59
N PRO A 142 10.21 -27.73 -4.14
CA PRO A 142 10.32 -28.49 -2.90
C PRO A 142 11.45 -29.51 -3.03
N GLY A 143 12.39 -29.48 -2.07
CA GLY A 143 13.64 -30.24 -2.11
C GLY A 143 14.00 -30.86 -0.75
N GLY A 144 13.05 -31.45 -0.04
CA GLY A 144 13.30 -32.06 1.27
C GLY A 144 13.98 -31.08 2.24
N ALA A 145 15.22 -31.36 2.63
CA ALA A 145 15.99 -30.54 3.58
C ALA A 145 16.51 -29.21 3.00
N THR A 146 16.66 -29.08 1.68
CA THR A 146 17.16 -27.87 1.03
C THR A 146 16.37 -27.58 -0.24
N PRO A 147 15.64 -26.45 -0.34
CA PRO A 147 14.89 -26.11 -1.54
C PRO A 147 15.82 -26.02 -2.74
N ARG A 148 15.40 -26.57 -3.87
CA ARG A 148 16.14 -26.48 -5.12
C ARG A 148 15.70 -25.21 -5.84
N VAL A 149 16.64 -24.35 -6.18
CA VAL A 149 16.37 -23.14 -6.95
C VAL A 149 16.81 -23.38 -8.38
N GLU A 150 15.87 -23.22 -9.32
CA GLU A 150 16.16 -23.28 -10.75
C GLU A 150 15.96 -21.89 -11.35
N GLU A 151 16.98 -21.39 -12.06
CA GLU A 151 16.82 -20.23 -12.93
C GLU A 151 16.01 -20.68 -14.15
N ARG A 152 14.73 -20.36 -14.10
CA ARG A 152 13.78 -20.63 -15.15
C ARG A 152 12.85 -19.44 -15.17
N VAL A 153 12.81 -18.74 -16.31
CA VAL A 153 11.72 -17.80 -16.58
C VAL A 153 10.45 -18.65 -16.59
N PRO A 154 9.51 -18.44 -15.67
CA PRO A 154 8.25 -19.17 -15.69
C PRO A 154 7.48 -18.70 -16.93
N VAL A 155 7.75 -19.35 -18.07
CA VAL A 155 6.95 -19.19 -19.28
C VAL A 155 5.58 -19.77 -18.92
N ALA A 156 4.58 -18.90 -18.77
CA ALA A 156 3.21 -19.36 -18.67
C ALA A 156 2.87 -20.07 -19.99
N ALA A 157 1.90 -20.99 -19.98
CA ALA A 157 1.49 -21.69 -21.20
C ALA A 157 1.14 -20.72 -22.36
N ASP A 158 0.79 -19.48 -22.02
CA ASP A 158 0.27 -18.45 -22.90
C ASP A 158 1.23 -17.25 -23.12
N GLY A 159 2.50 -17.35 -22.71
CA GLY A 159 3.53 -16.32 -22.96
C GLY A 159 4.29 -15.82 -21.72
N ASP A 160 5.20 -14.87 -21.94
CA ASP A 160 6.02 -14.29 -20.89
C ASP A 160 5.20 -13.33 -20.02
N MET A 161 5.44 -13.37 -18.70
CA MET A 161 4.78 -12.49 -17.74
C MET A 161 5.53 -11.16 -17.66
N LEU A 162 4.87 -10.07 -18.03
CA LEU A 162 5.46 -8.73 -18.08
C LEU A 162 5.33 -7.94 -16.78
N GLY A 163 4.34 -8.28 -15.97
CA GLY A 163 4.00 -7.47 -14.82
C GLY A 163 2.82 -8.02 -14.06
N MET A 164 2.61 -7.43 -12.89
CA MET A 164 1.41 -7.68 -12.10
C MET A 164 0.87 -6.40 -11.50
N PHE A 165 -0.45 -6.38 -11.26
CA PHE A 165 -1.12 -5.33 -10.51
C PHE A 165 -1.97 -5.91 -9.41
N PHE A 166 -1.97 -5.22 -8.26
CA PHE A 166 -2.94 -5.41 -7.21
C PHE A 166 -4.02 -4.34 -7.32
N ILE A 167 -5.26 -4.79 -7.47
CA ILE A 167 -6.43 -3.91 -7.54
C ILE A 167 -7.45 -4.27 -6.47
N ARG A 168 -8.30 -3.31 -6.13
CA ARG A 168 -9.52 -3.50 -5.33
C ARG A 168 -10.73 -3.35 -6.22
N ALA A 169 -11.63 -4.31 -6.15
CA ALA A 169 -12.93 -4.26 -6.80
C ALA A 169 -13.99 -4.85 -5.87
N GLN A 170 -15.26 -4.52 -6.09
CA GLN A 170 -16.41 -5.04 -5.35
C GLN A 170 -16.58 -6.53 -5.61
N ASP A 171 -16.37 -6.94 -6.86
CA ASP A 171 -16.52 -8.31 -7.31
C ASP A 171 -15.59 -8.59 -8.51
N TYR A 172 -15.64 -9.84 -8.97
CA TYR A 172 -14.86 -10.30 -10.12
C TYR A 172 -15.24 -9.57 -11.42
N GLU A 173 -16.51 -9.22 -11.61
CA GLU A 173 -16.99 -8.53 -12.81
C GLU A 173 -16.42 -7.11 -12.90
N GLU A 174 -16.35 -6.38 -11.78
CA GLU A 174 -15.69 -5.08 -11.72
C GLU A 174 -14.17 -5.21 -11.92
N ALA A 175 -13.53 -6.24 -11.35
CA ALA A 175 -12.11 -6.51 -11.61
C ALA A 175 -11.83 -6.75 -13.10
N MET A 176 -12.69 -7.52 -13.77
CA MET A 176 -12.61 -7.76 -15.22
C MET A 176 -12.81 -6.48 -16.03
N LYS A 177 -13.75 -5.61 -15.64
CA LYS A 177 -13.93 -4.30 -16.29
C LYS A 177 -12.67 -3.44 -16.17
N VAL A 178 -12.02 -3.42 -15.01
CA VAL A 178 -10.74 -2.72 -14.83
C VAL A 178 -9.68 -3.34 -15.75
N ALA A 179 -9.60 -4.67 -15.82
CA ALA A 179 -8.64 -5.37 -16.68
C ALA A 179 -8.87 -5.12 -18.18
N MET A 180 -10.12 -4.96 -18.64
CA MET A 180 -10.45 -4.69 -20.05
C MET A 180 -10.18 -3.26 -20.49
N THR A 181 -9.90 -2.34 -19.56
CA THR A 181 -9.57 -0.94 -19.89
C THR A 181 -8.08 -0.70 -20.12
N LEU A 182 -7.27 -1.76 -19.98
CA LEU A 182 -5.81 -1.78 -20.11
C LEU A 182 -5.36 -1.77 -21.58
#